data_AF-A0A1U7LRV3-F1
#
_entry.id   AF-A0A1U7LRV3-F1
#
_cell.length_a   1.000
_cell.length_b   1.000
_cell.length_c   1.000
_cell.angle_alpha   90.00
_cell.angle_beta   90.00
_cell.angle_gamma   90.00
#
_symmetry.space_group_name_H-M   'P 1'
#
loop_
_entity.id
_entity.type
_entity.pdbx_description
1 polymer ?
#
loop_
_entity_poly.entity_id
_entity_poly.type
_entity_poly.pdbx_seq_one_letter_code
_entity_poly.pdbx_strand_id
1 'polypeptide(L)'
;MIDKIEAPENMLRCMSNSYSASGFWRSWHRSFNRWILRYIYIPLGGSKRSIPNTFIVFTFVALWHDLSFKLLTWGWLIALFIIPELVATALFPAKIWAEIPWYRHLCAVGAVLNLVIMMVANLIGFCLGVDGMKSMLKEILSSWRGIGFFVSALGALFVGVQVMFEYREEEKRKGIYLKC
;
A
#
# COMPACT_ATOMS: atom_id res chain seq x y z
N MET A 1 1.70 24.16 -18.99
CA MET A 1 1.89 23.48 -20.30
C MET A 1 1.66 24.49 -21.42
N ILE A 2 2.22 24.24 -22.62
CA ILE A 2 2.16 25.15 -23.78
C ILE A 2 0.70 25.39 -24.24
N ASP A 3 -0.18 24.44 -23.98
CA ASP A 3 -1.61 24.44 -24.32
C ASP A 3 -2.51 25.13 -23.27
N LYS A 4 -1.97 25.61 -22.15
CA LYS A 4 -2.71 26.16 -20.99
C LYS A 4 -3.75 25.20 -20.38
N ILE A 5 -3.68 23.90 -20.68
CA ILE A 5 -4.54 22.90 -20.06
C ILE A 5 -3.76 22.29 -18.89
N GLU A 6 -4.33 22.31 -17.69
CA GLU A 6 -3.74 21.66 -16.53
C GLU A 6 -4.30 20.24 -16.37
N ALA A 7 -3.51 19.25 -16.76
CA ALA A 7 -3.82 17.86 -16.51
C ALA A 7 -3.66 17.54 -15.02
N PRO A 8 -4.53 16.69 -14.44
CA PRO A 8 -4.38 16.30 -13.05
C PRO A 8 -3.10 15.50 -12.83
N GLU A 9 -2.31 15.91 -11.84
CA GLU A 9 -1.08 15.22 -11.43
C GLU A 9 -1.37 13.75 -11.08
N ASN A 10 -0.58 12.84 -11.66
CA ASN A 10 -0.83 11.41 -11.60
C ASN A 10 -0.10 10.73 -10.43
N MET A 11 0.98 11.35 -9.95
CA MET A 11 1.71 10.90 -8.76
C MET A 11 1.85 12.06 -7.78
N LEU A 12 0.99 12.10 -6.76
CA LEU A 12 1.07 13.14 -5.73
C LEU A 12 2.29 13.00 -4.82
N ARG A 13 2.81 11.77 -4.70
CA ARG A 13 3.91 11.41 -3.80
C ARG A 13 4.79 10.40 -4.51
N CYS A 14 6.07 10.42 -4.18
CA CYS A 14 6.99 9.37 -4.60
C CYS A 14 6.50 8.00 -4.10
N MET A 15 6.60 6.97 -4.95
CA MET A 15 6.24 5.59 -4.63
C MET A 15 6.89 5.12 -3.31
N SER A 16 8.18 5.44 -3.12
CA SER A 16 8.94 5.08 -1.92
C SER A 16 8.53 5.87 -0.68
N ASN A 17 7.76 6.96 -0.81
CA ASN A 17 7.28 7.80 0.29
C ASN A 17 5.80 7.51 0.61
N SER A 18 5.44 6.22 0.63
CA SER A 18 4.10 5.74 0.97
C SER A 18 4.19 4.56 1.92
N TYR A 19 3.87 4.76 3.20
CA TYR A 19 3.90 3.72 4.23
C TYR A 19 2.58 2.92 4.33
N SER A 20 1.53 3.37 3.66
CA SER A 20 0.18 2.80 3.66
C SER A 20 -0.10 2.22 2.28
N ALA A 21 -0.53 0.96 2.21
CA ALA A 21 -0.88 0.32 0.93
C ALA A 21 -2.14 0.97 0.35
N SER A 22 -3.15 1.22 1.19
CA SER A 22 -4.35 1.94 0.76
C SER A 22 -4.05 3.36 0.26
N GLY A 23 -3.19 4.12 0.96
CA GLY A 23 -2.75 5.45 0.54
C GLY A 23 -1.90 5.43 -0.74
N PHE A 24 -1.07 4.40 -0.89
CA PHE A 24 -0.30 4.16 -2.12
C PHE A 24 -1.24 3.99 -3.32
N TRP A 25 -2.20 3.05 -3.26
CA TRP A 25 -3.13 2.81 -4.38
C TRP A 25 -4.03 4.00 -4.73
N ARG A 26 -4.30 4.88 -3.78
CA ARG A 26 -5.08 6.10 -4.04
C ARG A 26 -4.27 7.24 -4.66
N SER A 27 -2.97 7.28 -4.39
CA SER A 27 -2.06 8.33 -4.88
C SER A 27 -1.28 7.92 -6.13
N TRP A 28 -1.09 6.61 -6.34
CA TRP A 28 -0.55 6.01 -7.54
C TRP A 28 -1.59 6.03 -8.66
N HIS A 29 -1.19 6.48 -9.86
CA HIS A 29 -2.09 6.59 -11.01
C HIS A 29 -3.40 7.32 -10.66
N ARG A 30 -3.27 8.49 -10.02
CA ARG A 30 -4.39 9.21 -9.42
C ARG A 30 -5.51 9.53 -10.40
N SER A 31 -5.20 9.86 -11.65
CA SER A 31 -6.22 10.17 -12.66
C SER A 31 -7.10 8.95 -12.95
N PHE A 32 -6.48 7.77 -13.07
CA PHE A 32 -7.15 6.49 -13.27
C PHE A 32 -7.93 6.05 -12.02
N ASN A 33 -7.34 6.18 -10.82
CA ASN A 33 -8.04 5.89 -9.57
C ASN A 33 -9.30 6.76 -9.42
N ARG A 34 -9.24 8.06 -9.77
CA ARG A 34 -10.43 8.95 -9.77
C ARG A 34 -11.51 8.47 -10.75
N TRP A 35 -11.12 7.99 -11.93
CA TRP A 35 -12.05 7.42 -12.89
C TRP A 35 -12.73 6.16 -12.32
N ILE A 36 -11.96 5.21 -11.79
CA ILE A 36 -12.49 4.00 -11.14
C ILE A 36 -13.45 4.35 -10.02
N LEU A 37 -13.07 5.31 -9.16
CA LEU A 37 -13.94 5.71 -8.05
C LEU A 37 -15.28 6.24 -8.56
N ARG A 38 -15.27 7.07 -9.60
CA ARG A 38 -16.47 7.70 -10.15
C ARG A 38 -17.38 6.73 -10.89
N TYR A 39 -16.81 5.82 -11.66
CA TYR A 39 -17.57 4.99 -12.61
C TYR A 39 -17.79 3.55 -12.16
N ILE A 40 -17.02 3.06 -11.18
CA ILE A 40 -17.13 1.68 -10.68
C ILE A 40 -17.45 1.69 -9.19
N TYR A 41 -16.58 2.29 -8.36
CA TYR A 41 -16.68 2.15 -6.91
C TYR A 41 -17.93 2.81 -6.30
N ILE A 42 -18.23 4.05 -6.67
CA ILE A 42 -19.39 4.79 -6.14
C ILE A 42 -20.71 4.15 -6.58
N PRO A 43 -20.92 3.80 -7.87
CA PRO A 43 -22.13 3.10 -8.32
C PRO A 43 -22.39 1.76 -7.61
N LEU A 44 -21.35 1.04 -7.19
CA LEU A 44 -21.46 -0.24 -6.47
C LEU A 44 -21.74 -0.09 -4.96
N GLY A 45 -22.12 1.10 -4.49
CA GLY A 45 -22.47 1.37 -3.09
C GLY A 45 -21.32 1.94 -2.25
N GLY A 46 -20.19 2.29 -2.88
CA GLY A 46 -19.11 3.05 -2.27
C GLY A 46 -18.55 2.43 -0.99
N SER A 47 -18.36 3.25 0.04
CA SER A 47 -17.74 2.86 1.31
C SER A 47 -18.56 1.85 2.12
N LYS A 48 -19.87 1.71 1.87
CA LYS A 48 -20.71 0.71 2.55
C LYS A 48 -20.37 -0.73 2.14
N ARG A 49 -19.76 -0.89 0.97
CA ARG A 49 -19.37 -2.19 0.38
C ARG A 49 -17.88 -2.20 0.05
N SER A 50 -17.06 -1.64 0.94
CA SER A 50 -15.63 -1.41 0.70
C SER A 50 -14.86 -2.67 0.28
N ILE A 51 -15.05 -3.79 0.99
CA ILE A 51 -14.36 -5.06 0.71
C ILE A 51 -14.73 -5.63 -0.68
N PRO A 52 -16.00 -5.92 -0.99
CA PRO A 52 -16.34 -6.48 -2.31
C PRO A 52 -16.04 -5.49 -3.45
N ASN A 53 -16.19 -4.18 -3.22
CA ASN A 53 -15.83 -3.18 -4.22
C ASN A 53 -14.33 -3.16 -4.51
N THR A 54 -13.47 -3.36 -3.51
CA THR A 54 -12.02 -3.51 -3.71
C THR A 54 -11.71 -4.69 -4.63
N PHE A 55 -12.32 -5.86 -4.44
CA PHE A 55 -12.10 -7.00 -5.33
C PHE A 55 -12.57 -6.75 -6.77
N ILE A 56 -13.74 -6.12 -6.94
CA ILE A 56 -14.26 -5.79 -8.28
C ILE A 56 -13.34 -4.77 -8.97
N VAL A 57 -12.89 -3.74 -8.25
CA VAL A 57 -11.95 -2.75 -8.77
C VAL A 57 -10.64 -3.41 -9.20
N PHE A 58 -10.00 -4.21 -8.34
CA PHE A 58 -8.74 -4.86 -8.70
C PHE A 58 -8.89 -5.88 -9.83
N THR A 59 -10.04 -6.53 -9.93
CA THR A 59 -10.37 -7.40 -11.09
C THR A 59 -10.43 -6.59 -12.37
N PHE A 60 -11.14 -5.46 -12.37
CA PHE A 60 -11.20 -4.58 -13.52
C PHE A 60 -9.81 -4.04 -13.90
N VAL A 61 -9.01 -3.61 -12.92
CA VAL A 61 -7.64 -3.12 -13.15
C VAL A 61 -6.78 -4.20 -13.80
N ALA A 62 -6.83 -5.43 -13.30
CA ALA A 62 -6.09 -6.54 -13.90
C ALA A 62 -6.52 -6.77 -15.36
N LEU A 63 -7.82 -6.89 -15.62
CA LEU A 63 -8.36 -7.11 -16.97
C LEU A 63 -8.09 -5.94 -17.93
N TRP A 64 -8.06 -4.70 -17.42
CA TRP A 64 -7.75 -3.51 -18.19
C TRP A 64 -6.29 -3.50 -18.66
N HIS A 65 -5.38 -4.03 -17.86
CA HIS A 65 -3.96 -4.12 -18.19
C HIS A 65 -3.64 -5.32 -19.11
N ASP A 66 -4.12 -6.52 -18.79
CA ASP A 66 -3.91 -7.74 -19.58
C ASP A 66 -4.89 -8.87 -19.18
N LEU A 67 -5.23 -9.74 -20.13
CA LEU A 67 -6.07 -10.94 -19.92
C LEU A 67 -5.29 -12.14 -19.34
N SER A 68 -4.13 -11.88 -18.75
CA SER A 68 -3.31 -12.90 -18.11
C SER A 68 -3.86 -13.29 -16.74
N PHE A 69 -4.11 -14.58 -16.53
CA PHE A 69 -4.49 -15.14 -15.22
C PHE A 69 -3.47 -14.81 -14.11
N LYS A 70 -2.20 -14.60 -14.46
CA LYS A 70 -1.16 -14.19 -13.50
C LYS A 70 -1.45 -12.80 -12.93
N LEU A 71 -1.89 -11.87 -13.78
CA LEU A 71 -2.20 -10.51 -13.35
C LEU A 71 -3.49 -10.44 -12.54
N LEU A 72 -4.48 -11.26 -12.91
CA LEU A 72 -5.73 -11.37 -12.17
C LEU A 72 -5.50 -11.92 -10.74
N THR A 73 -4.72 -13.00 -10.62
CA THR A 73 -4.37 -13.59 -9.31
C THR A 73 -3.55 -12.63 -8.45
N TRP A 74 -2.61 -11.89 -9.05
CA TRP A 74 -1.90 -10.81 -8.36
C TRP A 74 -2.86 -9.72 -7.87
N GLY A 75 -3.80 -9.26 -8.70
CA GLY A 75 -4.78 -8.24 -8.32
C GLY A 75 -5.63 -8.65 -7.12
N TRP A 76 -6.06 -9.91 -7.05
CA TRP A 76 -6.80 -10.45 -5.90
C TRP A 76 -5.93 -10.60 -4.65
N LEU A 77 -4.67 -10.97 -4.81
CA LEU A 77 -3.72 -11.07 -3.71
C LEU A 77 -3.43 -9.69 -3.10
N ILE A 78 -3.31 -8.65 -3.93
CA ILE A 78 -3.24 -7.25 -3.46
C ILE A 78 -4.52 -6.83 -2.74
N ALA A 79 -5.70 -7.12 -3.31
CA ALA A 79 -6.98 -6.81 -2.69
C ALA A 79 -7.12 -7.46 -1.30
N LEU A 80 -6.68 -8.72 -1.15
CA LEU A 80 -6.65 -9.43 0.12
C LEU A 80 -5.70 -8.78 1.13
N PHE A 81 -4.52 -8.35 0.70
CA PHE A 81 -3.50 -7.76 1.57
C PHE A 81 -3.81 -6.35 2.05
N ILE A 82 -4.72 -5.63 1.40
CA ILE A 82 -5.22 -4.34 1.89
C ILE A 82 -6.23 -4.53 3.04
N ILE A 83 -6.90 -5.69 3.16
CA ILE A 83 -7.92 -5.92 4.18
C ILE A 83 -7.34 -5.84 5.62
N PRO A 84 -6.20 -6.49 5.95
CA PRO A 84 -5.59 -6.34 7.27
C PRO A 84 -5.30 -4.89 7.64
N GLU A 85 -4.85 -4.06 6.70
CA GLU A 85 -4.63 -2.63 6.94
C GLU A 85 -5.94 -1.90 7.27
N LEU A 86 -7.01 -2.18 6.52
CA LEU A 86 -8.33 -1.59 6.76
C LEU A 86 -8.89 -2.02 8.12
N VAL A 87 -8.76 -3.31 8.48
CA VAL A 87 -9.20 -3.85 9.76
C VAL A 87 -8.39 -3.27 10.90
N ALA A 88 -7.06 -3.21 10.78
CA ALA A 88 -6.19 -2.61 11.80
C ALA A 88 -6.53 -1.13 12.03
N THR A 89 -6.78 -0.38 10.96
CA THR A 89 -7.19 1.04 11.05
C THR A 89 -8.55 1.20 11.73
N ALA A 90 -9.47 0.25 11.50
CA ALA A 90 -10.79 0.25 12.14
C ALA A 90 -10.74 -0.15 13.62
N LEU A 91 -9.92 -1.14 13.99
CA LEU A 91 -9.77 -1.62 15.36
C LEU A 91 -8.97 -0.66 16.24
N PHE A 92 -7.98 0.04 15.67
CA PHE A 92 -7.11 0.97 16.40
C PHE A 92 -7.26 2.39 15.85
N PRO A 93 -8.39 3.07 16.09
CA PRO A 93 -8.60 4.42 15.59
C PRO A 93 -7.66 5.41 16.25
N ALA A 94 -6.94 6.20 15.44
CA ALA A 94 -6.00 7.21 15.93
C ALA A 94 -6.64 8.22 16.90
N LYS A 95 -7.96 8.48 16.78
CA LYS A 95 -8.66 9.41 17.68
C LYS A 95 -8.62 8.99 19.16
N ILE A 96 -8.52 7.69 19.45
CA ILE A 96 -8.54 7.16 20.82
C ILE A 96 -7.11 6.85 21.30
N TRP A 97 -6.24 6.40 20.40
CA TRP A 97 -4.92 5.87 20.74
C TRP A 97 -3.76 6.85 20.47
N ALA A 98 -4.00 8.01 19.84
CA ALA A 98 -2.94 8.95 19.49
C ALA A 98 -2.20 9.57 20.68
N GLU A 99 -2.82 9.63 21.86
CA GLU A 99 -2.17 10.18 23.06
C GLU A 99 -1.11 9.24 23.65
N ILE A 100 -1.08 7.99 23.20
CA ILE A 100 -0.18 6.97 23.72
C ILE A 100 1.16 7.03 22.95
N PRO A 101 2.32 7.25 23.61
CA PRO A 101 3.60 7.42 22.94
C PRO A 101 4.05 6.20 22.11
N TRP A 102 3.75 4.98 22.58
CA TRP A 102 4.14 3.75 21.87
C TRP A 102 3.22 3.42 20.68
N TYR A 103 2.06 4.07 20.56
CA TYR A 103 1.12 3.85 19.45
C TYR A 103 1.77 4.18 18.09
N ARG A 104 2.59 5.23 18.03
CA ARG A 104 3.37 5.57 16.82
C ARG A 104 4.28 4.43 16.40
N HIS A 105 4.92 3.73 17.33
CA HIS A 105 5.78 2.58 17.03
C HIS A 105 4.96 1.36 16.57
N LEU A 106 3.80 1.10 17.19
CA LEU A 106 2.89 0.05 16.74
C LEU A 106 2.44 0.29 15.28
N CYS A 107 2.00 1.51 14.96
CA CYS A 107 1.64 1.88 13.59
C CYS A 107 2.80 1.73 12.62
N ALA A 108 4.02 2.05 13.04
CA ALA A 108 5.20 1.87 12.20
C ALA A 108 5.51 0.40 11.93
N VAL A 109 5.37 -0.49 12.92
CA VAL A 109 5.50 -1.94 12.71
C VAL A 109 4.44 -2.43 11.72
N GLY A 110 3.19 -2.00 11.86
CA GLY A 110 2.12 -2.33 10.91
C GLY A 110 2.39 -1.83 9.49
N ALA A 111 2.94 -0.62 9.35
CA ALA A 111 3.33 -0.07 8.07
C ALA A 111 4.50 -0.83 7.42
N VAL A 112 5.53 -1.19 8.19
CA VAL A 112 6.63 -2.05 7.69
C VAL A 112 6.09 -3.39 7.21
N LEU A 113 5.18 -4.00 7.98
CA LEU A 113 4.53 -5.25 7.57
C LEU A 113 3.78 -5.08 6.23
N ASN A 114 3.01 -4.01 6.07
CA ASN A 114 2.30 -3.73 4.81
C ASN A 114 3.27 -3.53 3.64
N LEU A 115 4.38 -2.82 3.85
CA LEU A 115 5.42 -2.62 2.83
C LEU A 115 6.05 -3.96 2.41
N VAL A 116 6.40 -4.81 3.37
CA VAL A 116 6.98 -6.13 3.12
C VAL A 116 5.98 -7.02 2.37
N ILE A 117 4.71 -7.04 2.80
CA ILE A 117 3.65 -7.79 2.12
C ILE A 117 3.46 -7.29 0.69
N MET A 118 3.47 -5.98 0.46
CA MET A 118 3.36 -5.38 -0.88
C MET A 118 4.55 -5.76 -1.78
N MET A 119 5.78 -5.73 -1.24
CA MET A 119 6.98 -6.17 -1.96
C MET A 119 6.91 -7.64 -2.33
N VAL A 120 6.53 -8.51 -1.38
CA VAL A 120 6.35 -9.96 -1.61
C VAL A 120 5.27 -10.22 -2.65
N ALA A 121 4.14 -9.52 -2.57
CA ALA A 121 3.05 -9.63 -3.54
C ALA A 121 3.51 -9.33 -4.97
N ASN A 122 4.22 -8.23 -5.16
CA ASN A 122 4.76 -7.84 -6.46
C ASN A 122 5.83 -8.81 -6.96
N LEU A 123 6.68 -9.32 -6.06
CA LEU A 123 7.70 -10.28 -6.41
C LEU A 123 7.08 -11.62 -6.87
N ILE A 124 6.03 -12.09 -6.19
CA ILE A 124 5.27 -13.28 -6.60
C ILE A 124 4.57 -13.03 -7.93
N GLY A 125 3.92 -11.88 -8.10
CA GLY A 125 3.10 -11.57 -9.28
C GLY A 125 3.92 -11.38 -10.56
N PHE A 126 5.10 -10.77 -10.48
CA PHE A 126 5.84 -10.33 -11.66
C PHE A 126 7.21 -10.99 -11.87
N CYS A 127 7.87 -11.51 -10.83
CA CYS A 127 9.27 -11.95 -10.94
C CYS A 127 9.50 -13.43 -10.63
N LEU A 128 9.18 -13.86 -9.41
CA LEU A 128 9.62 -15.16 -8.87
C LEU A 128 8.53 -16.23 -8.85
N GLY A 129 7.25 -15.84 -8.89
CA GLY A 129 6.16 -16.75 -8.59
C GLY A 129 6.18 -17.24 -7.13
N VAL A 130 5.27 -18.17 -6.83
CA VAL A 130 5.11 -18.71 -5.47
C VAL A 130 6.29 -19.59 -5.07
N ASP A 131 6.79 -20.42 -5.98
CA ASP A 131 7.86 -21.37 -5.67
C ASP A 131 9.21 -20.68 -5.51
N GLY A 132 9.50 -19.67 -6.35
CA GLY A 132 10.69 -18.83 -6.19
C GLY A 132 10.67 -18.06 -4.87
N MET A 133 9.50 -17.53 -4.46
CA MET A 133 9.35 -16.86 -3.16
C MET A 133 9.61 -17.82 -1.99
N LYS A 134 9.10 -19.07 -2.04
CA LYS A 134 9.34 -20.09 -1.01
C LYS A 134 10.83 -20.43 -0.90
N SER A 135 11.52 -20.58 -2.03
CA SER A 135 12.97 -20.84 -2.04
C SER A 135 13.73 -19.68 -1.41
N MET A 136 13.41 -18.45 -1.82
CA MET A 136 14.06 -17.25 -1.28
C MET A 136 13.83 -17.10 0.22
N LEU A 137 12.62 -17.32 0.72
CA LEU A 137 12.33 -17.30 2.16
C LEU A 137 13.11 -18.38 2.91
N LYS A 138 13.19 -19.58 2.34
CA LYS A 138 13.94 -20.69 2.94
C LYS A 138 15.42 -20.36 3.06
N GLU A 139 16.02 -19.75 2.04
CA GLU A 139 17.42 -19.32 2.05
C GLU A 139 17.68 -18.20 3.07
N ILE A 140 16.80 -17.19 3.12
CA ILE A 140 16.89 -16.09 4.08
C ILE A 140 16.78 -16.60 5.53
N LEU A 141 15.85 -17.50 5.80
CA LEU A 141 15.58 -18.00 7.15
C LEU A 141 16.51 -19.14 7.58
N SER A 142 17.15 -19.85 6.66
CA SER A 142 18.05 -20.97 6.99
C SER A 142 19.47 -20.52 7.37
N SER A 143 19.86 -19.28 7.06
CA SER A 143 21.20 -18.76 7.30
C SER A 143 21.19 -17.67 8.37
N TRP A 144 22.11 -17.74 9.35
CA TRP A 144 22.31 -16.68 10.33
C TRP A 144 22.60 -15.31 9.70
N ARG A 145 23.35 -15.32 8.58
CA ARG A 145 23.62 -14.10 7.80
C ARG A 145 22.34 -13.60 7.11
N GLY A 146 21.51 -14.51 6.62
CA GLY A 146 20.21 -14.19 6.00
C GLY A 146 19.24 -13.56 7.00
N ILE A 147 19.12 -14.14 8.20
CA ILE A 147 18.32 -13.59 9.29
C ILE A 147 18.87 -12.22 9.70
N GLY A 148 20.19 -12.08 9.88
CA GLY A 148 20.82 -10.81 10.22
C GLY A 148 20.52 -9.71 9.19
N PHE A 149 20.65 -10.04 7.90
CA PHE A 149 20.28 -9.14 6.81
C PHE A 149 18.80 -8.77 6.88
N PHE A 150 17.91 -9.75 7.03
CA PHE A 150 16.46 -9.50 7.06
C PHE A 150 16.06 -8.60 8.23
N VAL A 151 16.57 -8.86 9.44
CA VAL A 151 16.32 -8.01 10.62
C VAL A 151 16.88 -6.61 10.41
N SER A 152 18.09 -6.48 9.84
CA SER A 152 18.66 -5.16 9.54
C SER A 152 17.83 -4.38 8.51
N ALA A 153 17.30 -5.06 7.50
CA ALA A 153 16.44 -4.47 6.49
C ALA A 153 15.10 -4.03 7.09
N LEU A 154 14.48 -4.84 7.95
CA LEU A 154 13.28 -4.46 8.69
C LEU A 154 13.53 -3.25 9.60
N GLY A 155 14.69 -3.20 10.27
CA GLY A 155 15.11 -2.05 11.07
C GLY A 155 15.25 -0.78 10.23
N ALA A 156 15.89 -0.87 9.07
CA ALA A 156 16.03 0.25 8.14
C ALA A 156 14.66 0.75 7.62
N LEU A 157 13.76 -0.17 7.25
CA LEU A 157 12.39 0.15 6.86
C LEU A 157 11.62 0.81 7.99
N PHE A 158 11.79 0.34 9.23
CA PHE A 158 11.14 0.94 10.40
C PHE A 158 11.60 2.38 10.62
N VAL A 159 12.90 2.66 10.54
CA VAL A 159 13.42 4.03 10.62
C VAL A 159 12.88 4.87 9.46
N GLY A 160 12.87 4.34 8.23
CA GLY A 160 12.29 5.01 7.08
C GLY A 160 10.81 5.39 7.28
N VAL A 161 9.99 4.47 7.80
CA VAL A 161 8.59 4.73 8.13
C VAL A 161 8.45 5.79 9.22
N GLN A 162 9.31 5.77 10.25
CA GLN A 162 9.30 6.82 11.29
C GLN A 162 9.61 8.20 10.71
N VAL A 163 10.55 8.31 9.77
CA VAL A 163 10.84 9.54 9.04
C VAL A 163 9.63 9.98 8.21
N MET A 164 8.98 9.04 7.51
CA MET A 164 7.76 9.34 6.76
C MET A 164 6.64 9.86 7.66
N PHE A 165 6.47 9.31 8.88
CA PHE A 165 5.49 9.82 9.84
C PHE A 165 5.78 11.26 10.25
N GLU A 166 7.04 11.59 10.58
CA GLU A 166 7.39 12.97 10.94
C GLU A 166 7.17 13.91 9.77
N TYR A 167 7.51 13.48 8.55
CA TYR A 167 7.24 14.25 7.35
C TYR A 167 5.74 14.53 7.15
N ARG A 168 4.84 13.61 7.52
CA ARG A 168 3.38 13.85 7.51
C ARG A 168 2.92 14.80 8.58
N GLU A 169 3.52 14.78 9.76
CA GLU A 169 3.24 15.77 10.80
C GLU A 169 3.75 17.16 10.41
N GLU A 170 4.91 17.24 9.76
CA GLU A 170 5.45 18.49 9.22
C GLU A 170 4.53 19.08 8.13
N GLU A 171 4.04 18.27 7.19
CA GLU A 171 3.05 18.70 6.19
C GLU A 171 1.81 19.30 6.87
N LYS A 172 1.29 18.63 7.92
CA LYS A 172 0.14 19.14 8.69
C LYS A 172 0.46 20.46 9.39
N ARG A 173 1.64 20.60 10.01
CA ARG A 173 2.08 21.86 10.65
C ARG A 173 2.18 23.02 9.64
N LYS A 174 2.52 22.72 8.39
CA LYS A 174 2.55 23.68 7.27
C LYS A 174 1.17 23.90 6.62
N GLY A 175 0.11 23.26 7.10
CA GLY A 175 -1.24 23.35 6.54
C GLY A 175 -1.43 22.61 5.20
N ILE A 176 -0.52 21.71 4.84
CA ILE A 176 -0.58 20.94 3.59
C ILE A 176 -1.38 19.65 3.84
N TYR A 177 -2.59 19.58 3.27
CA TYR A 177 -3.47 18.41 3.38
C TYR A 177 -3.67 17.72 2.04
N LEU A 178 -2.76 16.80 1.71
CA LEU A 178 -2.90 15.93 0.55
C LEU A 178 -3.81 14.75 0.89
N LYS A 179 -5.04 14.74 0.36
CA LYS A 179 -5.92 13.56 0.39
C LYS A 179 -5.37 12.49 -0.56
N CYS A 180 -4.48 11.65 -0.04
CA CYS A 180 -4.09 10.36 -0.61
C CYS A 180 -4.99 9.29 0.02
#